data_AF-A0A8J6NLI5-F1
#
_entry.id   AF-A0A8J6NLI5-F1
#
_cell.length_a   1.000
_cell.length_b   1.000
_cell.length_c   1.000
_cell.angle_alpha   90.00
_cell.angle_beta   90.00
_cell.angle_gamma   90.00
#
_symmetry.space_group_name_H-M   'P 1'
#
loop_
_entity.id
_entity.type
_entity.pdbx_description
1 polymer ?
#
loop_
_entity_poly.entity_id
_entity_poly.type
_entity_poly.pdbx_seq_one_letter_code
_entity_poly.pdbx_strand_id
1 'polypeptide(L)' 'MHKNILNKLRRGIIVLAVLSQLDEEQYGYSLLKRLSDQGLEVDQGTLYPLLRRLESQGLLKPN' A
#
# COMPACT_ATOMS: atom_id res chain seq x y z
N MET A 1 4.53 -12.96 22.00
CA MET A 1 3.38 -13.44 21.20
C MET A 1 2.67 -12.32 20.40
N HIS A 2 2.48 -11.11 20.95
CA HIS A 2 1.67 -10.04 20.32
C HIS A 2 2.30 -9.33 19.10
N LYS A 3 3.64 -9.29 19.01
CA LYS A 3 4.36 -8.58 17.93
C LYS A 3 4.05 -9.12 16.52
N ASN A 4 3.82 -10.42 16.39
CA ASN A 4 3.46 -11.03 15.10
C ASN A 4 2.06 -10.61 14.64
N ILE A 5 1.11 -10.51 15.57
CA ILE A 5 -0.26 -10.04 15.29
C ILE A 5 -0.24 -8.58 14.85
N LEU A 6 0.48 -7.71 15.58
CA LEU A 6 0.63 -6.30 15.21
C LEU A 6 1.26 -6.13 13.82
N ASN A 7 2.27 -6.93 13.47
CA ASN A 7 2.90 -6.89 12.15
C ASN A 7 1.98 -7.39 11.03
N LYS A 8 1.09 -8.35 11.30
CA LYS A 8 0.08 -8.81 10.32
C LYS A 8 -1.00 -7.75 10.13
N LEU A 9 -1.45 -7.14 11.23
CA LEU A 9 -2.43 -6.07 11.21
C LEU A 9 -1.91 -4.84 10.46
N ARG A 10 -0.68 -4.40 10.74
CA ARG A 10 -0.04 -3.29 10.02
C ARG A 10 0.02 -3.55 8.52
N ARG A 11 0.39 -4.77 8.10
CA ARG A 11 0.38 -5.17 6.68
C ARG A 11 -1.02 -5.08 6.08
N GLY A 12 -2.04 -5.56 6.77
CA GLY A 12 -3.44 -5.45 6.33
C GLY A 12 -3.90 -3.99 6.17
N ILE A 13 -3.57 -3.13 7.14
CA ILE A 13 -3.90 -1.70 7.08
C ILE A 13 -3.23 -1.02 5.87
N ILE A 14 -1.97 -1.33 5.59
CA ILE A 14 -1.26 -0.77 4.42
C ILE A 14 -1.98 -1.15 3.12
N VAL A 15 -2.46 -2.40 2.99
CA VAL A 15 -3.23 -2.80 1.80
C VAL A 15 -4.50 -1.97 1.65
N LEU A 16 -5.27 -1.81 2.73
CA LEU A 16 -6.51 -1.03 2.70
C LEU A 16 -6.27 0.45 2.42
N ALA A 17 -5.22 1.03 3.02
CA ALA A 17 -4.84 2.43 2.79
C ALA A 17 -4.36 2.65 1.35
N VAL A 18 -3.62 1.72 0.76
CA VAL A 18 -3.24 1.81 -0.66
C VAL A 18 -4.47 1.74 -1.55
N LEU A 19 -5.36 0.77 -1.34
CA LEU A 19 -6.58 0.62 -2.13
C LEU A 19 -7.50 1.86 -2.03
N SER A 20 -7.59 2.51 -0.86
CA SER A 20 -8.39 3.73 -0.70
C SER A 20 -7.83 4.97 -1.39
N GLN A 21 -6.58 4.94 -1.86
CA GLN A 21 -5.97 6.03 -2.62
C GLN A 21 -5.95 5.77 -4.14
N LEU A 22 -6.50 4.65 -4.60
CA LEU A 22 -6.48 4.22 -6.01
C LEU A 22 -7.80 4.51 -6.75
N ASP A 23 -8.66 5.36 -6.19
CA ASP A 23 -9.85 5.88 -6.89
C ASP A 23 -9.47 6.72 -8.14
N GLU A 24 -8.26 7.27 -8.14
CA GLU A 24 -7.65 7.96 -9.27
C GLU A 24 -6.33 7.30 -9.63
N GLU A 25 -5.89 7.50 -10.87
CA GLU A 25 -4.56 7.07 -11.31
C GLU A 25 -3.46 7.70 -10.44
N GLN A 26 -2.56 6.88 -9.87
CA GLN A 26 -1.47 7.35 -9.01
C GLN A 26 -0.12 6.84 -9.47
N TYR A 27 0.89 7.72 -9.45
CA TYR A 27 2.28 7.31 -9.56
C TYR A 27 2.80 6.82 -8.19
N GLY A 28 3.68 5.82 -8.18
CA GLY A 28 4.17 5.23 -6.93
C GLY A 28 4.76 6.23 -5.93
N TYR A 29 5.46 7.26 -6.42
CA TYR A 29 5.99 8.33 -5.56
C TYR A 29 4.90 9.25 -4.99
N SER A 30 3.90 9.65 -5.79
CA SER A 30 2.80 10.48 -5.29
C SER A 30 1.98 9.75 -4.23
N LEU A 31 1.78 8.44 -4.42
CA LEU A 31 1.10 7.57 -3.47
C LEU A 31 1.84 7.48 -2.13
N LEU A 32 3.18 7.31 -2.14
CA LEU A 32 3.98 7.33 -0.91
C LEU A 32 3.80 8.63 -0.13
N LYS A 33 3.85 9.77 -0.84
CA LYS A 33 3.68 11.08 -0.22
C LYS A 33 2.29 11.22 0.40
N ARG A 34 1.22 10.85 -0.32
CA ARG A 34 -0.16 10.91 0.18
C ARG A 34 -0.35 10.07 1.45
N LEU A 35 0.23 8.88 1.50
CA LEU A 35 0.15 8.01 2.67
C LEU A 35 0.90 8.61 3.87
N SER A 36 2.10 9.16 3.66
CA SER A 36 2.87 9.85 4.71
C SER A 36 2.17 11.12 5.21
N ASP A 37 1.59 11.92 4.32
CA ASP A 37 0.78 13.11 4.66
C ASP A 37 -0.44 12.74 5.54
N GLN A 38 -0.92 11.50 5.46
CA GLN A 38 -1.98 10.93 6.31
C GLN A 38 -1.46 10.21 7.57
N GLY A 39 -0.16 10.30 7.86
CA GLY A 39 0.50 9.69 9.02
C GLY A 39 0.86 8.21 8.86
N LEU A 40 0.76 7.66 7.65
CA LEU A 40 1.13 6.28 7.36
C LEU A 40 2.47 6.21 6.61
N GLU A 41 3.53 5.99 7.38
CA GLU A 41 4.88 5.76 6.84
C GLU A 41 4.99 4.39 6.17
N VAL A 42 5.17 4.41 4.85
CA VAL A 42 5.39 3.26 3.96
C VAL A 42 6.63 3.54 3.12
N ASP A 43 7.52 2.57 2.99
CA ASP A 43 8.69 2.68 2.12
C ASP A 43 8.43 2.10 0.72
N GLN A 44 9.32 2.42 -0.22
CA GLN A 44 9.28 1.90 -1.59
C GLN A 44 9.36 0.36 -1.63
N GLY A 45 10.16 -0.24 -0.74
CA GLY A 45 10.33 -1.69 -0.65
C GLY A 45 9.07 -2.44 -0.21
N THR A 46 8.11 -1.73 0.37
CA THR A 46 6.81 -2.25 0.79
C THR A 46 5.75 -1.93 -0.26
N LEU A 47 5.72 -0.69 -0.76
CA LEU A 47 4.68 -0.24 -1.68
C LEU A 47 4.76 -0.95 -3.03
N TYR A 48 5.92 -0.96 -3.69
CA TYR A 48 6.00 -1.48 -5.06
C TYR A 48 5.71 -2.98 -5.17
N PRO A 49 6.25 -3.85 -4.29
CA PRO A 49 5.86 -5.26 -4.30
C PRO A 49 4.37 -5.49 -4.01
N LEU A 50 3.75 -4.64 -3.18
CA LEU A 50 2.31 -4.69 -2.95
C LEU A 50 1.54 -4.36 -4.23
N LEU A 51 1.88 -3.26 -4.92
CA LEU A 51 1.23 -2.88 -6.19
C LEU A 51 1.36 -3.99 -7.24
N ARG A 52 2.57 -4.53 -7.43
CA ARG A 52 2.81 -5.67 -8.35
C ARG A 52 1.97 -6.89 -8.01
N ARG A 53 1.80 -7.18 -6.72
CA ARG A 53 0.94 -8.27 -6.29
C ARG A 53 -0.52 -7.98 -6.61
N LEU A 54 -1.02 -6.77 -6.35
CA LEU A 54 -2.40 -6.39 -6.68
C LEU A 54 -2.65 -6.48 -8.19
N GLU A 55 -1.69 -6.06 -9.01
CA GLU A 55 -1.70 -6.25 -10.48
C GLU A 55 -1.79 -7.73 -10.86
N SER A 56 -0.93 -8.58 -10.29
CA SER A 56 -0.95 -10.04 -10.56
C SER A 56 -2.24 -10.74 -10.13
N GLN A 57 -2.96 -10.14 -9.17
CA GLN A 57 -4.26 -10.62 -8.70
C GLN A 57 -5.43 -10.06 -9.52
N GLY A 58 -5.16 -9.21 -10.51
CA GLY A 58 -6.17 -8.55 -11.34
C GLY A 58 -6.97 -7.46 -10.60
N LEU A 59 -6.51 -7.04 -9.43
CA LEU A 59 -7.15 -6.00 -8.61
C LEU A 59 -6.70 -4.59 -9.00
N LEU A 60 -5.56 -4.49 -9.68
CA LEU A 60 -5.02 -3.25 -10.22
C LEU A 60 -4.65 -3.48 -11.70
N LYS A 61 -4.83 -2.47 -12.54
CA LYS A 61 -4.31 -2.47 -13.90
C LYS A 61 -2.96 -1.75 -13.91
N PRO A 62 -1.95 -2.26 -14.63
CA PRO A 62 -0.75 -1.49 -14.88
C PRO A 62 -1.14 -0.25 -15.69
N ASN A 63 -0.55 0.90 -15.34
CA ASN A 63 -0.58 2.09 -16.18
C ASN A 63 0.55 2.04 -17.20
#